data_AF-A0A0C3BRM6-F1
#
_entry.id   AF-A0A0C3BRM6-F1
#
_cell.length_a   1.000
_cell.length_b   1.000
_cell.length_c   1.000
_cell.angle_alpha   90.00
_cell.angle_beta   90.00
_cell.angle_gamma   90.00
#
_symmetry.space_group_name_H-M   'P 1'
#
loop_
_entity.id
_entity.type
_entity.pdbx_description
1 polymer ?
#
loop_
_entity_poly.entity_id
_entity_poly.type
_entity_poly.pdbx_seq_one_letter_code
_entity_poly.pdbx_strand_id
1 'polypeptide(L)'
;MQPSLILAACALATFWQSSEIGKGKSGRDFALRLRDLAESALQGSLNAGWIDETLAQAAWILALFEICAHPLHSTQRSTSSMVMLDQIIQTLSLTSIDSDDPSAAVFSPRRVPRICSEQKLTQKTSWTPVRRTEHCNCAVMSLGHQWPSAFEHTPLWLSTPAWDENWSEGEIRKESCRRLSWSSVILAAGHSSYTTAYKANGLDLFITDPANYRLLFPGEALVSSHHCKDSIWALNYRTMLLWLACVRMRHDFQATDSEKADFGMTAWLEVDALEEALNNHNCGLERAFLFQGREYLFNTRMCVSYEFQRYIPLATVNVRGMFHRKKAEEWLTHQATVAKQVMHGLHTVTGLGGGGGLIQRPFFVFWFMSQITRALSLWSCDKSLRVALDVSRALLAPIDYLTALWPCPGKLRSRDVQA
;
A
#
# COMPACT_ATOMS: atom_id res chain seq x y z
N MET A 1 -18.05 -21.28 -0.02
CA MET A 1 -17.58 -20.24 -0.96
C MET A 1 -18.72 -19.27 -1.21
N GLN A 2 -18.49 -17.98 -1.01
CA GLN A 2 -19.51 -16.93 -1.12
C GLN A 2 -19.84 -16.61 -2.60
N PRO A 3 -21.13 -16.46 -2.97
CA PRO A 3 -21.51 -16.02 -4.32
C PRO A 3 -20.96 -14.64 -4.69
N SER A 4 -20.87 -13.74 -3.71
CA SER A 4 -20.31 -12.39 -3.87
C SER A 4 -18.85 -12.41 -4.31
N LEU A 5 -18.05 -13.39 -3.85
CA LEU A 5 -16.66 -13.52 -4.23
C LEU A 5 -16.50 -13.80 -5.73
N ILE A 6 -17.27 -14.75 -6.26
CA ILE A 6 -17.24 -15.11 -7.67
C ILE A 6 -17.67 -13.93 -8.52
N LEU A 7 -18.78 -13.27 -8.16
CA LEU A 7 -19.30 -12.12 -8.90
C LEU A 7 -18.33 -10.93 -8.86
N ALA A 8 -17.71 -10.64 -7.71
CA ALA A 8 -16.72 -9.58 -7.56
C ALA A 8 -15.47 -9.86 -8.42
N ALA A 9 -14.97 -11.10 -8.40
CA ALA A 9 -13.85 -11.51 -9.24
C ALA A 9 -14.17 -11.38 -10.74
N CYS A 10 -15.36 -11.81 -11.17
CA CYS A 10 -15.84 -11.63 -12.54
C CYS A 10 -15.98 -10.15 -12.91
N ALA A 11 -16.47 -9.31 -12.00
CA ALA A 11 -16.60 -7.86 -12.21
C ALA A 11 -15.22 -7.23 -12.44
N LEU A 12 -14.25 -7.49 -11.56
CA LEU A 12 -12.90 -6.93 -11.67
C LEU A 12 -12.17 -7.45 -12.91
N ALA A 13 -12.22 -8.76 -13.19
CA ALA A 13 -11.59 -9.35 -14.36
C ALA A 13 -12.19 -8.81 -15.67
N THR A 14 -13.52 -8.68 -15.73
CA THR A 14 -14.21 -8.06 -16.86
C THR A 14 -13.77 -6.61 -17.00
N PHE A 15 -13.75 -5.86 -15.89
CA PHE A 15 -13.38 -4.47 -15.91
C PHE A 15 -11.96 -4.28 -16.45
N TRP A 16 -10.95 -5.00 -15.95
CA TRP A 16 -9.55 -4.88 -16.42
C TRP A 16 -9.33 -5.27 -17.89
N GLN A 17 -10.29 -5.95 -18.52
CA GLN A 17 -10.31 -6.24 -19.96
C GLN A 17 -11.12 -5.23 -20.78
N SER A 18 -11.72 -4.22 -20.16
CA SER A 18 -12.69 -3.29 -20.76
C SER A 18 -12.15 -1.88 -21.02
N SER A 19 -10.84 -1.77 -21.27
CA SER A 19 -10.26 -0.54 -21.83
C SER A 19 -10.86 -0.25 -23.20
N GLU A 20 -10.67 0.97 -23.72
CA GLU A 20 -11.13 1.34 -25.07
C GLU A 20 -10.64 0.41 -26.19
N ILE A 21 -9.46 -0.21 -26.03
CA ILE A 21 -8.96 -1.18 -27.02
C ILE A 21 -9.35 -2.64 -26.72
N GLY A 22 -9.97 -2.89 -25.57
CA GLY A 22 -10.47 -4.20 -25.16
C GLY A 22 -11.98 -4.32 -25.41
N LYS A 23 -12.72 -4.68 -24.37
CA LYS A 23 -14.20 -4.77 -24.41
C LYS A 23 -14.91 -3.41 -24.45
N GLY A 24 -14.18 -2.29 -24.35
CA GLY A 24 -14.72 -0.94 -24.46
C GLY A 24 -15.86 -0.63 -23.48
N LYS A 25 -16.74 0.29 -23.88
CA LYS A 25 -17.88 0.74 -23.06
C LYS A 25 -18.79 -0.41 -22.63
N SER A 26 -19.16 -1.31 -23.54
CA SER A 26 -20.07 -2.43 -23.24
C SER A 26 -19.50 -3.36 -22.16
N GLY A 27 -18.18 -3.61 -22.20
CA GLY A 27 -17.48 -4.37 -21.16
C GLY A 27 -17.51 -3.67 -19.80
N ARG A 28 -17.30 -2.34 -19.76
CA ARG A 28 -17.38 -1.55 -18.51
C ARG A 28 -18.79 -1.53 -17.95
N ASP A 29 -19.80 -1.36 -18.79
CA ASP A 29 -21.21 -1.38 -18.38
C ASP A 29 -21.58 -2.76 -17.83
N PHE A 30 -21.08 -3.85 -18.44
CA PHE A 30 -21.27 -5.20 -17.93
C PHE A 30 -20.55 -5.44 -16.60
N ALA A 31 -19.30 -4.98 -16.47
CA ALA A 31 -18.56 -5.06 -15.22
C ALA A 31 -19.27 -4.34 -14.07
N LEU A 32 -19.88 -3.18 -14.34
CA LEU A 32 -20.70 -2.46 -13.36
C LEU A 32 -21.92 -3.26 -12.92
N ARG A 33 -22.64 -3.90 -13.86
CA ARG A 33 -23.76 -4.80 -13.52
C ARG A 33 -23.30 -5.97 -12.65
N LEU A 34 -22.18 -6.61 -12.98
CA LEU A 34 -21.60 -7.68 -12.17
C LEU A 34 -21.23 -7.19 -10.77
N ARG A 35 -20.69 -5.97 -10.66
CA ARG A 35 -20.38 -5.34 -9.37
C ARG A 35 -21.65 -5.09 -8.54
N ASP A 36 -22.73 -4.58 -9.13
CA ASP A 36 -24.01 -4.39 -8.43
C ASP A 36 -24.59 -5.72 -7.93
N LEU A 37 -24.48 -6.80 -8.72
CA LEU A 37 -24.87 -8.14 -8.31
C LEU A 37 -23.99 -8.67 -7.16
N ALA A 38 -22.67 -8.45 -7.23
CA ALA A 38 -21.74 -8.85 -6.19
C ALA A 38 -22.01 -8.13 -4.86
N GLU A 39 -22.28 -6.83 -4.91
CA GLU A 39 -22.63 -6.02 -3.74
C GLU A 39 -23.98 -6.45 -3.13
N SER A 40 -24.98 -6.73 -3.97
CA SER A 40 -26.28 -7.25 -3.53
C SER A 40 -26.13 -8.62 -2.85
N ALA A 41 -25.31 -9.52 -3.42
CA ALA A 41 -25.02 -10.83 -2.83
C ALA A 41 -24.25 -10.69 -1.51
N LEU A 42 -23.30 -9.77 -1.42
CA LEU A 42 -22.54 -9.50 -0.21
C LEU A 42 -23.45 -8.99 0.91
N GLN A 43 -24.33 -8.03 0.61
CA GLN A 43 -25.31 -7.54 1.58
C GLN A 43 -26.29 -8.63 2.00
N GLY A 44 -26.69 -9.51 1.07
CA GLY A 44 -27.50 -10.70 1.36
C GLY A 44 -26.83 -11.61 2.38
N SER A 45 -25.54 -11.91 2.20
CA SER A 45 -24.77 -12.73 3.14
C SER A 45 -24.62 -12.07 4.51
N LEU A 46 -24.38 -10.76 4.56
CA LEU A 46 -24.34 -9.99 5.81
C LEU A 46 -25.69 -10.08 6.56
N ASN A 47 -26.79 -9.85 5.86
CA ASN A 47 -28.13 -9.90 6.44
C ASN A 47 -28.51 -11.30 6.93
N ALA A 48 -28.01 -12.35 6.26
CA ALA A 48 -28.20 -13.74 6.65
C ALA A 48 -27.24 -14.20 7.77
N GLY A 49 -26.30 -13.36 8.20
CA GLY A 49 -25.25 -13.73 9.16
C GLY A 49 -24.21 -14.70 8.61
N TRP A 50 -24.15 -14.92 7.29
CA TRP A 50 -23.15 -15.78 6.66
C TRP A 50 -21.85 -15.00 6.40
N ILE A 51 -21.08 -14.80 7.47
CA ILE A 51 -19.84 -14.01 7.46
C ILE A 51 -18.65 -14.97 7.58
N ASP A 52 -17.84 -15.05 6.53
CA ASP A 52 -16.61 -15.85 6.48
C ASP A 52 -15.48 -15.10 5.73
N GLU A 53 -14.27 -15.67 5.70
CA GLU A 53 -13.10 -15.09 5.03
C GLU A 53 -13.32 -14.86 3.53
N THR A 54 -14.16 -15.67 2.88
CA THR A 54 -14.45 -15.51 1.45
C THR A 54 -15.39 -14.31 1.20
N LEU A 55 -16.19 -13.91 2.20
CA LEU A 55 -16.95 -12.66 2.17
C LEU A 55 -16.03 -11.46 2.29
N ALA A 56 -15.01 -11.55 3.16
CA ALA A 56 -13.99 -10.52 3.32
C ALA A 56 -13.14 -10.36 2.04
N GLN A 57 -12.78 -11.45 1.38
CA GLN A 57 -12.13 -11.42 0.07
C GLN A 57 -13.00 -10.73 -0.99
N ALA A 58 -14.32 -11.01 -1.00
CA ALA A 58 -15.26 -10.36 -1.90
C ALA A 58 -15.32 -8.84 -1.65
N ALA A 59 -15.41 -8.42 -0.38
CA ALA A 59 -15.40 -7.02 0.03
C ALA A 59 -14.11 -6.32 -0.42
N TRP A 60 -12.96 -7.00 -0.30
CA TRP A 60 -11.68 -6.45 -0.74
C TRP A 60 -11.60 -6.26 -2.26
N ILE A 61 -12.10 -7.22 -3.04
CA ILE A 61 -12.17 -7.10 -4.50
C ILE A 61 -13.10 -5.96 -4.92
N LEU A 62 -14.23 -5.79 -4.24
CA LEU A 62 -15.14 -4.65 -4.47
C LEU A 62 -14.48 -3.32 -4.12
N ALA A 63 -13.76 -3.23 -3.00
CA ALA A 63 -13.00 -2.02 -2.66
C ALA A 63 -11.92 -1.72 -3.72
N LEU A 64 -11.19 -2.73 -4.19
CA LEU A 64 -10.24 -2.58 -5.30
C LEU A 64 -10.92 -2.12 -6.60
N PHE A 65 -12.13 -2.60 -6.89
CA PHE A 65 -12.92 -2.14 -8.04
C PHE A 65 -13.25 -0.64 -7.93
N GLU A 66 -13.76 -0.20 -6.77
CA GLU A 66 -14.21 1.18 -6.57
C GLU A 66 -13.07 2.21 -6.53
N ILE A 67 -11.82 1.80 -6.26
CA ILE A 67 -10.65 2.68 -6.40
C ILE A 67 -10.14 2.79 -7.85
N CYS A 68 -10.66 1.99 -8.79
CA CYS A 68 -10.29 2.10 -10.19
C CYS A 68 -11.04 3.24 -10.91
N ALA A 69 -10.51 3.71 -12.03
CA ALA A 69 -11.12 4.73 -12.89
C ALA A 69 -12.28 4.18 -13.75
N HIS A 70 -13.35 3.69 -13.13
CA HIS A 70 -14.56 3.23 -13.82
C HIS A 70 -15.56 4.39 -14.07
N PRO A 71 -16.54 4.23 -14.99
CA PRO A 71 -17.43 5.35 -15.38
C PRO A 71 -18.24 5.98 -14.24
N LEU A 72 -18.57 5.18 -13.22
CA LEU A 72 -19.32 5.61 -12.03
C LEU A 72 -18.41 5.91 -10.83
N HIS A 73 -17.10 6.01 -11.01
CA HIS A 73 -16.16 6.25 -9.91
C HIS A 73 -16.50 7.56 -9.18
N SER A 74 -16.52 7.49 -7.85
CA SER A 74 -16.65 8.67 -6.99
C SER A 74 -15.97 8.41 -5.65
N THR A 75 -15.52 9.47 -4.99
CA THR A 75 -14.92 9.39 -3.65
C THR A 75 -15.86 8.73 -2.63
N GLN A 76 -17.17 8.99 -2.74
CA GLN A 76 -18.18 8.41 -1.85
C GLN A 76 -18.24 6.88 -1.98
N ARG A 77 -18.23 6.35 -3.22
CA ARG A 77 -18.28 4.90 -3.45
C ARG A 77 -17.02 4.21 -2.96
N SER A 78 -15.83 4.75 -3.29
CA SER A 78 -14.57 4.23 -2.78
C SER A 78 -14.54 4.23 -1.25
N THR A 79 -14.98 5.32 -0.62
CA THR A 79 -15.09 5.42 0.85
C THR A 79 -16.03 4.37 1.42
N SER A 80 -17.24 4.26 0.87
CA SER A 80 -18.24 3.29 1.34
C SER A 80 -17.74 1.85 1.25
N SER A 81 -17.07 1.49 0.15
CA SER A 81 -16.50 0.15 -0.01
C SER A 81 -15.35 -0.12 0.98
N MET A 82 -14.55 0.90 1.30
CA MET A 82 -13.47 0.77 2.29
C MET A 82 -14.02 0.59 3.71
N VAL A 83 -15.08 1.31 4.08
CA VAL A 83 -15.77 1.15 5.38
C VAL A 83 -16.39 -0.25 5.50
N MET A 84 -17.02 -0.74 4.43
CA MET A 84 -17.61 -2.08 4.43
C MET A 84 -16.55 -3.18 4.58
N LEU A 85 -15.42 -3.06 3.87
CA LEU A 85 -14.28 -3.95 4.04
C LEU A 85 -13.75 -3.92 5.48
N ASP A 86 -13.57 -2.73 6.04
CA ASP A 86 -13.08 -2.51 7.40
C ASP A 86 -13.95 -3.19 8.45
N GLN A 87 -15.28 -3.02 8.35
CA GLN A 87 -16.25 -3.65 9.24
C GLN A 87 -16.22 -5.18 9.17
N ILE A 88 -16.09 -5.76 7.97
CA ILE A 88 -16.02 -7.22 7.81
C ILE A 88 -14.71 -7.76 8.40
N ILE A 89 -13.58 -7.09 8.15
CA ILE A 89 -12.27 -7.46 8.73
C ILE A 89 -12.34 -7.44 10.26
N GLN A 90 -12.95 -6.40 10.83
CA GLN A 90 -13.13 -6.26 12.28
C GLN A 90 -14.05 -7.34 12.83
N THR A 91 -15.18 -7.62 12.17
CA THR A 91 -16.16 -8.65 12.59
C THR A 91 -15.53 -10.04 12.65
N LEU A 92 -14.63 -10.34 11.70
CA LEU A 92 -13.92 -11.61 11.63
C LEU A 92 -12.61 -11.63 12.43
N SER A 93 -12.23 -10.52 13.08
CA SER A 93 -10.97 -10.38 13.82
C SER A 93 -9.72 -10.78 13.00
N LEU A 94 -9.71 -10.51 11.69
CA LEU A 94 -8.65 -10.99 10.79
C LEU A 94 -7.29 -10.35 11.05
N THR A 95 -7.25 -9.24 11.80
CA THR A 95 -5.99 -8.59 12.21
C THR A 95 -5.38 -9.19 13.47
N SER A 96 -6.02 -10.18 14.09
CA SER A 96 -5.54 -10.81 15.33
C SER A 96 -5.49 -12.33 15.29
N ILE A 97 -5.48 -12.94 14.10
CA ILE A 97 -5.43 -14.40 13.93
C ILE A 97 -4.11 -15.03 14.43
N ASP A 98 -3.08 -14.23 14.69
CA ASP A 98 -1.81 -14.66 15.29
C ASP A 98 -1.63 -14.12 16.72
N SER A 99 -2.72 -13.83 17.45
CA SER A 99 -2.64 -13.31 18.82
C SER A 99 -1.81 -14.17 19.77
N ASP A 100 -1.84 -15.49 19.54
CA ASP A 100 -1.17 -16.48 20.38
C ASP A 100 0.25 -16.77 19.90
N ASP A 101 0.66 -16.21 18.76
CA ASP A 101 2.02 -16.35 18.24
C ASP A 101 2.94 -15.29 18.85
N PRO A 102 3.98 -15.68 19.63
CA PRO A 102 4.88 -14.73 20.28
C PRO A 102 5.72 -13.92 19.28
N SER A 103 5.82 -14.37 18.02
CA SER A 103 6.52 -13.68 16.95
C SER A 103 5.62 -12.70 16.19
N ALA A 104 4.30 -12.69 16.43
CA ALA A 104 3.40 -11.70 15.83
C ALA A 104 3.80 -10.27 16.20
N ALA A 105 3.65 -9.36 15.23
CA ALA A 105 3.95 -7.96 15.47
C ALA A 105 2.90 -7.34 16.39
N VAL A 106 3.36 -6.59 17.39
CA VAL A 106 2.52 -5.93 18.39
C VAL A 106 2.84 -4.44 18.40
N PHE A 107 1.80 -3.62 18.28
CA PHE A 107 1.93 -2.17 18.28
C PHE A 107 1.09 -1.56 19.39
N SER A 108 1.59 -0.45 19.95
CA SER A 108 0.91 0.30 21.00
C SER A 108 0.00 1.39 20.39
N PRO A 109 -1.21 1.60 20.94
CA PRO A 109 -2.08 2.71 20.53
C PRO A 109 -1.37 4.05 20.64
N ARG A 110 -1.61 4.95 19.66
CA ARG A 110 -1.10 6.33 19.64
C ARG A 110 0.43 6.45 19.75
N ARG A 111 1.16 5.36 19.43
CA ARG A 111 2.62 5.33 19.34
C ARG A 111 3.06 5.03 17.91
N VAL A 112 4.32 5.37 17.61
CA VAL A 112 4.94 5.01 16.32
C VAL A 112 5.05 3.48 16.22
N PRO A 113 4.60 2.86 15.11
CA PRO A 113 4.66 1.41 14.94
C PRO A 113 6.10 0.96 14.70
N ARG A 114 6.80 0.61 15.78
CA ARG A 114 8.19 0.13 15.76
C ARG A 114 8.26 -1.31 16.22
N ILE A 115 9.18 -2.07 15.64
CA ILE A 115 9.52 -3.40 16.12
C ILE A 115 10.73 -3.26 17.03
N CYS A 116 10.52 -3.35 18.35
CA CYS A 116 11.61 -3.25 19.31
C CYS A 116 12.56 -4.43 19.20
N SER A 117 13.87 -4.13 19.15
CA SER A 117 14.93 -5.13 19.07
C SER A 117 14.99 -6.09 20.29
N GLU A 118 14.25 -5.84 21.36
CA GLU A 118 14.18 -6.74 22.52
C GLU A 118 13.43 -8.05 22.25
N GLN A 119 12.57 -8.12 21.22
CA GLN A 119 12.08 -9.40 20.68
C GLN A 119 13.21 -10.24 20.04
N LYS A 120 14.41 -9.67 19.82
CA LYS A 120 15.61 -10.43 19.41
C LYS A 120 16.33 -11.11 20.58
N LEU A 121 15.97 -10.83 21.83
CA LEU A 121 16.69 -11.29 23.04
C LEU A 121 15.99 -12.43 23.81
N THR A 122 14.73 -12.75 23.50
CA THR A 122 13.95 -13.78 24.23
C THR A 122 14.21 -15.22 23.78
N GLN A 123 15.00 -15.46 22.73
CA GLN A 123 15.59 -16.77 22.45
C GLN A 123 17.09 -16.75 22.77
N LYS A 124 17.42 -17.06 24.04
CA LYS A 124 18.78 -17.45 24.43
C LYS A 124 19.08 -18.84 23.85
N THR A 125 19.43 -18.90 22.58
CA THR A 125 20.21 -20.02 22.03
C THR A 125 21.54 -19.45 21.55
N SER A 126 22.60 -19.92 22.20
CA SER A 126 24.03 -19.71 21.93
C SER A 126 24.37 -18.66 20.87
N TRP A 127 24.87 -17.50 21.32
CA TRP A 127 25.55 -16.52 20.48
C TRP A 127 26.78 -17.16 19.82
N THR A 128 26.61 -17.74 18.65
CA THR A 128 27.63 -17.67 17.61
C THR A 128 27.34 -16.39 16.82
N PRO A 129 28.33 -15.53 16.55
CA PRO A 129 28.14 -14.40 15.65
C PRO A 129 27.90 -14.99 14.26
N VAL A 130 26.63 -15.23 13.92
CA VAL A 130 26.23 -15.53 12.55
C VAL A 130 26.69 -14.33 11.74
N ARG A 131 27.68 -14.56 10.88
CA ARG A 131 28.15 -13.58 9.89
C ARG A 131 26.92 -12.90 9.32
N ARG A 132 26.84 -11.56 9.39
CA ARG A 132 25.87 -10.79 8.61
C ARG A 132 25.96 -11.33 7.19
N THR A 133 24.98 -12.11 6.75
CA THR A 133 24.94 -12.54 5.36
C THR A 133 24.79 -11.26 4.57
N GLU A 134 25.74 -10.96 3.69
CA GLU A 134 25.75 -9.75 2.85
C GLU A 134 24.52 -9.64 1.93
N HIS A 135 23.63 -10.64 1.98
CA HIS A 135 22.49 -10.82 1.10
C HIS A 135 21.26 -11.20 1.92
N CYS A 136 20.11 -10.59 1.62
CA CYS A 136 18.82 -10.93 2.19
C CYS A 136 18.24 -12.20 1.55
N ASN A 137 17.44 -12.99 2.29
CA ASN A 137 16.86 -14.25 1.81
C ASN A 137 15.51 -14.11 1.07
N CYS A 138 15.06 -12.88 0.80
CA CYS A 138 13.71 -12.64 0.29
C CYS A 138 13.48 -13.27 -1.11
N ALA A 139 14.50 -13.23 -1.98
CA ALA A 139 14.41 -13.82 -3.32
C ALA A 139 14.18 -15.34 -3.27
N VAL A 140 14.89 -16.04 -2.37
CA VAL A 140 14.75 -17.50 -2.20
C VAL A 140 13.36 -17.85 -1.68
N MET A 141 12.78 -17.02 -0.82
CA MET A 141 11.43 -17.23 -0.26
C MET A 141 10.30 -16.78 -1.20
N SER A 142 10.62 -16.23 -2.37
CA SER A 142 9.61 -15.71 -3.29
C SER A 142 8.89 -16.82 -4.05
N LEU A 143 7.62 -16.57 -4.41
CA LEU A 143 6.78 -17.50 -5.15
C LEU A 143 7.45 -17.94 -6.46
N GLY A 144 8.04 -17.02 -7.21
CA GLY A 144 8.70 -17.34 -8.47
C GLY A 144 9.93 -18.23 -8.31
N HIS A 145 10.60 -18.18 -7.16
CA HIS A 145 11.75 -19.06 -6.89
C HIS A 145 11.30 -20.45 -6.45
N GLN A 146 10.34 -20.51 -5.51
CA GLN A 146 9.91 -21.76 -4.92
C GLN A 146 9.00 -22.57 -5.87
N TRP A 147 8.21 -21.90 -6.72
CA TRP A 147 7.18 -22.52 -7.56
C TRP A 147 7.36 -22.09 -9.03
N PRO A 148 8.16 -22.81 -9.85
CA PRO A 148 8.44 -22.42 -11.23
C PRO A 148 7.20 -22.30 -12.13
N SER A 149 6.12 -23.03 -11.85
CA SER A 149 4.86 -22.92 -12.60
C SER A 149 4.16 -21.56 -12.41
N ALA A 150 4.54 -20.78 -11.38
CA ALA A 150 4.00 -19.44 -11.16
C ALA A 150 4.32 -18.48 -12.31
N PHE A 151 5.39 -18.72 -13.08
CA PHE A 151 5.71 -17.93 -14.27
C PHE A 151 4.62 -18.02 -15.34
N GLU A 152 3.96 -19.17 -15.46
CA GLU A 152 2.89 -19.39 -16.43
C GLU A 152 1.54 -18.92 -15.89
N HIS A 153 1.21 -19.28 -14.64
CA HIS A 153 -0.13 -19.09 -14.10
C HIS A 153 -0.34 -17.74 -13.39
N THR A 154 0.68 -17.23 -12.70
CA THR A 154 0.57 -16.03 -11.85
C THR A 154 1.81 -15.12 -11.98
N PRO A 155 2.20 -14.70 -13.20
CA PRO A 155 3.45 -13.96 -13.43
C PRO A 155 3.53 -12.60 -12.73
N LEU A 156 2.40 -12.08 -12.24
CA LEU A 156 2.34 -10.82 -11.49
C LEU A 156 2.66 -10.99 -10.00
N TRP A 157 2.66 -12.23 -9.50
CA TRP A 157 2.78 -12.55 -8.08
C TRP A 157 4.12 -13.19 -7.74
N LEU A 158 5.02 -13.30 -8.72
CA LEU A 158 6.33 -13.96 -8.57
C LEU A 158 7.15 -13.40 -7.40
N SER A 159 7.03 -12.10 -7.14
CA SER A 159 7.76 -11.40 -6.07
C SER A 159 7.06 -11.42 -4.71
N THR A 160 5.93 -12.12 -4.57
CA THR A 160 5.25 -12.32 -3.28
C THR A 160 5.88 -13.49 -2.52
N PRO A 161 5.68 -13.61 -1.19
CA PRO A 161 6.12 -14.80 -0.48
C PRO A 161 5.45 -16.05 -1.04
N ALA A 162 6.21 -17.14 -1.12
CA ALA A 162 5.71 -18.45 -1.54
C ALA A 162 4.66 -19.03 -0.57
N TRP A 163 4.13 -20.20 -0.92
CA TRP A 163 3.32 -21.05 -0.05
C TRP A 163 4.14 -22.29 0.31
N ASP A 164 3.95 -22.82 1.51
CA ASP A 164 4.53 -24.11 1.91
C ASP A 164 3.60 -25.24 1.47
N GLU A 165 4.14 -26.23 0.76
CA GLU A 165 3.40 -27.40 0.27
C GLU A 165 2.93 -28.31 1.41
N ASN A 166 3.54 -28.22 2.59
CA ASN A 166 3.23 -29.05 3.74
C ASN A 166 2.18 -28.42 4.67
N TRP A 167 1.68 -27.22 4.34
CA TRP A 167 0.65 -26.58 5.14
C TRP A 167 -0.67 -27.34 5.08
N SER A 168 -1.29 -27.50 6.25
CA SER A 168 -2.67 -27.99 6.35
C SER A 168 -3.65 -26.98 5.73
N GLU A 169 -4.87 -27.42 5.44
CA GLU A 169 -5.95 -26.53 4.99
C GLU A 169 -6.17 -25.35 5.97
N GLY A 170 -6.03 -25.61 7.28
CA GLY A 170 -6.11 -24.57 8.31
C GLY A 170 -5.00 -23.53 8.19
N GLU A 171 -3.76 -23.95 7.93
CA GLU A 171 -2.63 -23.04 7.74
C GLU A 171 -2.73 -22.25 6.42
N ILE A 172 -3.21 -22.89 5.35
CA ILE A 172 -3.50 -22.20 4.07
C ILE A 172 -4.58 -21.13 4.29
N ARG A 173 -5.64 -21.45 5.02
CA ARG A 173 -6.71 -20.50 5.36
C ARG A 173 -6.17 -19.35 6.23
N LYS A 174 -5.33 -19.67 7.22
CA LYS A 174 -4.70 -18.68 8.10
C LYS A 174 -3.81 -17.72 7.31
N GLU A 175 -2.95 -18.24 6.44
CA GLU A 175 -2.12 -17.43 5.55
C GLU A 175 -2.94 -16.59 4.58
N SER A 176 -4.03 -17.15 4.02
CA SER A 176 -4.95 -16.42 3.15
C SER A 176 -5.56 -15.20 3.88
N CYS A 177 -5.94 -15.37 5.16
CA CYS A 177 -6.44 -14.30 6.00
C CYS A 177 -5.36 -13.25 6.29
N ARG A 178 -4.11 -13.65 6.58
CA ARG A 178 -2.99 -12.70 6.75
C ARG A 178 -2.78 -11.86 5.49
N ARG A 179 -2.73 -12.50 4.33
CA ARG A 179 -2.56 -11.82 3.03
C ARG A 179 -3.70 -10.86 2.76
N LEU A 180 -4.94 -11.20 3.11
CA LEU A 180 -6.09 -10.31 2.99
C LEU A 180 -5.96 -9.08 3.91
N SER A 181 -5.63 -9.28 5.18
CA SER A 181 -5.43 -8.20 6.15
C SER A 181 -4.32 -7.23 5.71
N TRP A 182 -3.17 -7.77 5.28
CA TRP A 182 -2.07 -6.97 4.75
C TRP A 182 -2.43 -6.29 3.42
N SER A 183 -3.10 -6.97 2.50
CA SER A 183 -3.55 -6.35 1.24
C SER A 183 -4.57 -5.23 1.48
N SER A 184 -5.31 -5.28 2.59
CA SER A 184 -6.22 -4.20 3.00
C SER A 184 -5.45 -2.96 3.47
N VAL A 185 -4.29 -3.14 4.11
CA VAL A 185 -3.37 -2.03 4.43
C VAL A 185 -2.89 -1.32 3.16
N ILE A 186 -2.61 -2.06 2.07
CA ILE A 186 -2.23 -1.46 0.79
C ILE A 186 -3.33 -0.53 0.27
N LEU A 187 -4.58 -0.99 0.27
CA LEU A 187 -5.73 -0.18 -0.17
C LEU A 187 -5.91 1.05 0.72
N ALA A 188 -5.86 0.88 2.04
CA ALA A 188 -6.03 1.96 3.01
C ALA A 188 -4.91 3.00 2.90
N ALA A 189 -3.65 2.56 2.79
CA ALA A 189 -2.50 3.44 2.61
C ALA A 189 -2.57 4.19 1.28
N GLY A 190 -2.94 3.51 0.19
CA GLY A 190 -3.11 4.13 -1.13
C GLY A 190 -4.23 5.16 -1.16
N HIS A 191 -5.38 4.84 -0.56
CA HIS A 191 -6.49 5.77 -0.42
C HIS A 191 -6.11 6.98 0.43
N SER A 192 -5.53 6.76 1.61
CA SER A 192 -5.06 7.83 2.51
C SER A 192 -4.00 8.72 1.88
N SER A 193 -3.07 8.11 1.12
CA SER A 193 -2.05 8.79 0.32
C SER A 193 -2.69 9.75 -0.69
N TYR A 194 -3.67 9.25 -1.47
CA TYR A 194 -4.40 10.06 -2.44
C TYR A 194 -5.20 11.20 -1.77
N THR A 195 -6.01 10.90 -0.76
CA THR A 195 -6.85 11.93 -0.10
C THR A 195 -6.00 13.00 0.58
N THR A 196 -4.90 12.61 1.23
CA THR A 196 -3.99 13.57 1.89
C THR A 196 -3.31 14.49 0.88
N ALA A 197 -2.93 14.00 -0.31
CA ALA A 197 -2.37 14.84 -1.36
C ALA A 197 -3.35 15.95 -1.81
N TYR A 198 -4.65 15.65 -1.82
CA TYR A 198 -5.72 16.60 -2.16
C TYR A 198 -6.28 17.35 -0.94
N LYS A 199 -5.63 17.26 0.23
CA LYS A 199 -6.06 17.89 1.49
C LYS A 199 -7.50 17.52 1.90
N ALA A 200 -7.99 16.37 1.46
CA ALA A 200 -9.28 15.83 1.90
C ALA A 200 -9.12 15.14 3.25
N ASN A 201 -10.19 15.10 4.04
CA ASN A 201 -10.23 14.36 5.30
C ASN A 201 -9.96 12.87 5.03
N GLY A 202 -9.08 12.26 5.82
CA GLY A 202 -8.83 10.83 5.80
C GLY A 202 -10.02 10.03 6.31
N LEU A 203 -9.99 8.72 6.08
CA LEU A 203 -10.94 7.79 6.70
C LEU A 203 -10.36 7.29 8.01
N ASP A 204 -11.15 7.37 9.08
CA ASP A 204 -10.84 6.75 10.36
C ASP A 204 -11.35 5.30 10.33
N LEU A 205 -10.49 4.38 9.90
CA LEU A 205 -10.81 2.95 9.75
C LEU A 205 -10.04 2.11 10.77
N PHE A 206 -10.63 1.00 11.22
CA PHE A 206 -9.99 0.03 12.12
C PHE A 206 -8.65 -0.49 11.54
N ILE A 207 -8.61 -0.82 10.24
CA ILE A 207 -7.40 -1.29 9.55
C ILE A 207 -6.31 -0.22 9.38
N THR A 208 -6.60 1.05 9.68
CA THR A 208 -5.59 2.13 9.60
C THR A 208 -4.83 2.35 10.90
N ASP A 209 -5.27 1.75 12.01
CA ASP A 209 -4.57 1.84 13.29
C ASP A 209 -3.64 0.62 13.47
N PRO A 210 -2.31 0.83 13.50
CA PRO A 210 -1.37 -0.27 13.72
C PRO A 210 -1.63 -1.05 15.02
N ALA A 211 -2.19 -0.42 16.06
CA ALA A 211 -2.43 -1.09 17.33
C ALA A 211 -3.38 -2.28 17.23
N ASN A 212 -4.23 -2.30 16.19
CA ASN A 212 -5.19 -3.35 15.91
C ASN A 212 -4.57 -4.60 15.26
N TYR A 213 -3.27 -4.58 14.95
CA TYR A 213 -2.56 -5.69 14.34
C TYR A 213 -1.85 -6.55 15.39
N ARG A 214 -2.12 -7.85 15.31
CA ARG A 214 -1.44 -8.97 15.97
C ARG A 214 -1.27 -10.08 14.93
N LEU A 215 -0.44 -9.79 13.93
CA LEU A 215 -0.19 -10.65 12.77
C LEU A 215 1.30 -10.89 12.53
N LEU A 216 1.60 -12.05 11.95
CA LEU A 216 2.85 -12.27 11.24
C LEU A 216 2.88 -11.42 9.96
N PHE A 217 4.02 -10.80 9.66
CA PHE A 217 4.19 -10.14 8.36
C PHE A 217 4.28 -11.17 7.23
N PRO A 218 4.04 -10.76 5.97
CA PRO A 218 4.11 -11.70 4.85
C PRO A 218 5.48 -12.35 4.71
N GLY A 219 5.46 -13.68 4.60
CA GLY A 219 6.65 -14.52 4.50
C GLY A 219 7.22 -15.00 5.83
N GLU A 220 6.78 -14.49 6.98
CA GLU A 220 7.28 -14.94 8.29
C GLU A 220 6.81 -16.34 8.64
N ALA A 221 5.61 -16.73 8.22
CA ALA A 221 5.10 -18.08 8.40
C ALA A 221 5.94 -19.15 7.68
N LEU A 222 6.74 -18.76 6.67
CA LEU A 222 7.60 -19.68 5.93
C LEU A 222 8.92 -19.97 6.67
N VAL A 223 9.38 -19.06 7.55
CA VAL A 223 10.70 -19.20 8.19
C VAL A 223 10.69 -18.58 9.59
N SER A 224 10.92 -19.42 10.60
CA SER A 224 11.08 -19.05 12.00
C SER A 224 12.47 -18.43 12.30
N SER A 225 12.87 -17.37 11.57
CA SER A 225 14.17 -16.72 11.76
C SER A 225 14.07 -15.31 12.36
N HIS A 226 15.09 -14.91 13.12
CA HIS A 226 15.22 -13.58 13.75
C HIS A 226 15.24 -12.40 12.77
N HIS A 227 15.38 -12.63 11.46
CA HIS A 227 15.47 -11.60 10.41
C HIS A 227 14.19 -11.45 9.58
N CYS A 228 13.13 -12.19 9.92
CA CYS A 228 11.88 -12.19 9.16
C CYS A 228 11.17 -10.82 9.15
N LYS A 229 11.32 -10.04 10.23
CA LYS A 229 10.81 -8.66 10.41
C LYS A 229 11.47 -7.61 9.51
N ASP A 230 12.64 -7.95 8.96
CA ASP A 230 13.42 -7.10 8.05
C ASP A 230 13.35 -7.63 6.61
N SER A 231 12.45 -8.58 6.31
CA SER A 231 12.16 -8.96 4.92
C SER A 231 11.63 -7.78 4.11
N ILE A 232 11.82 -7.80 2.78
CA ILE A 232 11.35 -6.71 1.92
C ILE A 232 9.84 -6.51 2.04
N TRP A 233 9.08 -7.58 2.25
CA TRP A 233 7.63 -7.51 2.45
C TRP A 233 7.30 -6.85 3.79
N ALA A 234 7.89 -7.32 4.89
CA ALA A 234 7.68 -6.74 6.22
C ALA A 234 8.04 -5.24 6.23
N LEU A 235 9.17 -4.85 5.62
CA LEU A 235 9.58 -3.46 5.51
C LEU A 235 8.55 -2.61 4.74
N ASN A 236 8.02 -3.10 3.61
CA ASN A 236 6.97 -2.39 2.88
C ASN A 236 5.74 -2.12 3.76
N TYR A 237 5.24 -3.14 4.47
CA TYR A 237 4.07 -2.94 5.35
C TYR A 237 4.37 -2.05 6.55
N ARG A 238 5.57 -2.12 7.14
CA ARG A 238 6.00 -1.22 8.21
C ARG A 238 6.00 0.24 7.76
N THR A 239 6.47 0.54 6.55
CA THR A 239 6.41 1.91 6.00
C THR A 239 4.98 2.40 5.77
N MET A 240 4.07 1.51 5.35
CA MET A 240 2.64 1.84 5.19
C MET A 240 1.97 2.09 6.54
N LEU A 241 2.20 1.24 7.54
CA LEU A 241 1.69 1.42 8.90
C LEU A 241 2.22 2.71 9.52
N LEU A 242 3.49 3.04 9.30
CA LEU A 242 4.08 4.29 9.78
C LEU A 242 3.41 5.52 9.14
N TRP A 243 3.19 5.48 7.81
CA TRP A 243 2.43 6.52 7.11
C TRP A 243 1.03 6.68 7.68
N LEU A 244 0.29 5.58 7.83
CA LEU A 244 -1.08 5.59 8.37
C LEU A 244 -1.12 6.14 9.80
N ALA A 245 -0.17 5.74 10.66
CA ALA A 245 -0.04 6.26 12.01
C ALA A 245 0.23 7.78 12.03
N CYS A 246 1.05 8.29 11.12
CA CYS A 246 1.32 9.72 11.03
C CYS A 246 0.08 10.51 10.60
N VAL A 247 -0.66 10.01 9.60
CA VAL A 247 -1.93 10.62 9.19
C VAL A 247 -2.93 10.60 10.35
N ARG A 248 -3.02 9.49 11.09
CA ARG A 248 -3.90 9.39 12.27
C ARG A 248 -3.50 10.39 13.36
N MET A 249 -2.22 10.45 13.74
CA MET A 249 -1.71 11.38 14.77
C MET A 249 -1.93 12.85 14.38
N ARG A 250 -1.82 13.19 13.09
CA ARG A 250 -2.13 14.53 12.58
C ARG A 250 -3.58 14.94 12.88
N HIS A 251 -4.51 14.00 12.74
CA HIS A 251 -5.94 14.22 12.97
C HIS A 251 -6.39 13.89 14.40
N ASP A 252 -5.48 13.48 15.29
CA ASP A 252 -5.78 13.24 16.70
C ASP A 252 -5.84 14.58 17.46
N PHE A 253 -7.07 15.04 17.71
CA PHE A 253 -7.34 16.25 18.50
C PHE A 253 -7.20 16.03 20.01
N GLN A 254 -7.14 14.78 20.47
CA GLN A 254 -6.95 14.42 21.88
C GLN A 254 -5.46 14.32 22.24
N ALA A 255 -4.57 14.29 21.23
CA ALA A 255 -3.13 14.31 21.45
C ALA A 255 -2.62 15.66 21.91
N THR A 256 -1.97 15.65 23.08
CA THR A 256 -1.26 16.80 23.63
C THR A 256 -0.06 17.16 22.75
N ASP A 257 0.37 18.41 22.85
CA ASP A 257 1.56 18.90 22.16
C ASP A 257 2.82 18.09 22.49
N SER A 258 2.94 17.61 23.74
CA SER A 258 4.04 16.73 24.17
C SER A 258 3.98 15.35 23.52
N GLU A 259 2.78 14.74 23.44
CA GLU A 259 2.60 13.46 22.74
C GLU A 259 2.91 13.58 21.24
N LYS A 260 2.48 14.68 20.60
CA LYS A 260 2.77 14.96 19.19
C LYS A 260 4.26 15.19 18.95
N ALA A 261 4.95 15.87 19.86
CA ALA A 261 6.39 16.07 19.82
C ALA A 261 7.17 14.74 19.89
N ASP A 262 6.86 13.92 20.90
CA ASP A 262 7.48 12.60 21.10
C ASP A 262 7.20 11.67 19.91
N PHE A 263 5.97 11.67 19.40
CA PHE A 263 5.59 10.92 18.21
C PHE A 263 6.38 11.38 16.98
N GLY A 264 6.44 12.69 16.72
CA GLY A 264 7.15 13.25 15.56
C GLY A 264 8.64 12.92 15.56
N MET A 265 9.31 13.06 16.70
CA MET A 265 10.72 12.69 16.87
C MET A 265 10.93 11.19 16.66
N THR A 266 10.06 10.36 17.24
CA THR A 266 10.15 8.91 17.12
C THR A 266 9.89 8.44 15.69
N ALA A 267 8.92 9.06 14.99
CA ALA A 267 8.59 8.73 13.60
C ALA A 267 9.74 9.09 12.68
N TRP A 268 10.43 10.21 12.92
CA TRP A 268 11.63 10.58 12.19
C TRP A 268 12.74 9.52 12.30
N LEU A 269 13.03 9.05 13.52
CA LEU A 269 14.03 8.01 13.74
C LEU A 269 13.64 6.67 13.10
N GLU A 270 12.36 6.28 13.16
CA GLU A 270 11.89 5.04 12.52
C GLU A 270 11.97 5.14 10.99
N VAL A 271 11.68 6.30 10.42
CA VAL A 271 11.84 6.54 8.98
C VAL A 271 13.30 6.28 8.54
N ASP A 272 14.27 6.81 9.27
CA ASP A 272 15.69 6.64 8.94
C ASP A 272 16.13 5.17 9.12
N ALA A 273 15.67 4.51 10.17
CA ALA A 273 15.92 3.09 10.41
C ALA A 273 15.33 2.19 9.31
N LEU A 274 14.11 2.47 8.86
CA LEU A 274 13.45 1.74 7.77
C LEU A 274 14.13 2.00 6.41
N GLU A 275 14.58 3.23 6.16
CA GLU A 275 15.34 3.56 4.94
C GLU A 275 16.68 2.81 4.91
N GLU A 276 17.41 2.77 6.03
CA GLU A 276 18.64 1.99 6.16
C GLU A 276 18.37 0.50 5.95
N ALA A 277 17.32 -0.04 6.58
CA ALA A 277 16.93 -1.44 6.40
C ALA A 277 16.62 -1.75 4.93
N LEU A 278 15.87 -0.90 4.22
CA LEU A 278 15.59 -1.06 2.78
C LEU A 278 16.87 -0.96 1.93
N ASN A 279 17.81 -0.07 2.27
CA ASN A 279 19.08 0.06 1.55
C ASN A 279 19.98 -1.17 1.70
N ASN A 280 19.81 -1.96 2.76
CA ASN A 280 20.52 -3.22 2.96
C ASN A 280 19.96 -4.37 2.08
N HIS A 281 18.85 -4.18 1.35
CA HIS A 281 18.32 -5.18 0.42
C HIS A 281 18.89 -5.01 -0.98
N ASN A 282 19.41 -6.11 -1.52
CA ASN A 282 19.90 -6.22 -2.91
C ASN A 282 19.13 -7.25 -3.75
N CYS A 283 18.04 -7.83 -3.22
CA CYS A 283 17.26 -8.88 -3.91
C CYS A 283 16.50 -8.41 -5.15
N GLY A 284 16.37 -7.11 -5.38
CA GLY A 284 15.62 -6.57 -6.51
C GLY A 284 14.11 -6.85 -6.47
N LEU A 285 13.55 -7.31 -5.34
CA LEU A 285 12.10 -7.51 -5.21
C LEU A 285 11.35 -6.21 -4.97
N GLU A 286 12.03 -5.18 -4.46
CA GLU A 286 11.41 -3.88 -4.14
C GLU A 286 10.71 -3.24 -5.37
N ARG A 287 11.31 -3.37 -6.54
CA ARG A 287 10.78 -2.84 -7.80
C ARG A 287 9.44 -3.46 -8.20
N ALA A 288 9.18 -4.72 -7.83
CA ALA A 288 7.90 -5.37 -8.14
C ALA A 288 6.73 -4.66 -7.46
N PHE A 289 7.01 -3.94 -6.37
CA PHE A 289 6.08 -3.08 -5.64
C PHE A 289 6.23 -1.60 -5.99
N LEU A 290 6.84 -1.25 -7.15
CA LEU A 290 7.06 0.12 -7.61
C LEU A 290 7.76 1.03 -6.58
N PHE A 291 8.63 0.47 -5.74
CA PHE A 291 9.29 1.22 -4.67
C PHE A 291 8.30 1.90 -3.71
N GLN A 292 7.11 1.31 -3.54
CA GLN A 292 6.03 1.88 -2.73
C GLN A 292 6.46 2.14 -1.28
N GLY A 293 7.32 1.29 -0.70
CA GLY A 293 7.89 1.54 0.62
C GLY A 293 8.68 2.85 0.71
N ARG A 294 9.51 3.17 -0.30
CA ARG A 294 10.25 4.45 -0.36
C ARG A 294 9.32 5.64 -0.56
N GLU A 295 8.23 5.46 -1.31
CA GLU A 295 7.21 6.50 -1.43
C GLU A 295 6.58 6.84 -0.08
N TYR A 296 6.20 5.84 0.71
CA TYR A 296 5.61 6.07 2.03
C TYR A 296 6.61 6.65 3.04
N LEU A 297 7.90 6.28 2.96
CA LEU A 297 8.94 6.96 3.74
C LEU A 297 9.04 8.44 3.37
N PHE A 298 9.01 8.77 2.08
CA PHE A 298 8.98 10.17 1.64
C PHE A 298 7.74 10.91 2.15
N ASN A 299 6.55 10.34 1.96
CA ASN A 299 5.29 10.92 2.43
C ASN A 299 5.30 11.14 3.94
N THR A 300 5.86 10.19 4.70
CA THR A 300 6.03 10.29 6.15
C THR A 300 6.97 11.43 6.53
N ARG A 301 8.13 11.57 5.88
CA ARG A 301 9.04 12.70 6.11
C ARG A 301 8.36 14.03 5.87
N MET A 302 7.60 14.15 4.78
CA MET A 302 6.84 15.37 4.48
C MET A 302 5.79 15.66 5.55
N CYS A 303 5.04 14.66 5.99
CA CYS A 303 4.06 14.80 7.07
C CYS A 303 4.74 15.27 8.36
N VAL A 304 5.85 14.62 8.75
CA VAL A 304 6.56 14.92 10.00
C VAL A 304 7.21 16.30 9.95
N SER A 305 7.91 16.63 8.86
CA SER A 305 8.55 17.94 8.68
C SER A 305 7.55 19.09 8.60
N TYR A 306 6.33 18.88 8.09
CA TYR A 306 5.35 19.95 8.00
C TYR A 306 4.56 20.14 9.32
N GLU A 307 4.06 19.04 9.88
CA GLU A 307 3.10 19.09 11.00
C GLU A 307 3.79 19.14 12.37
N PHE A 308 4.96 18.50 12.51
CA PHE A 308 5.68 18.43 13.79
C PHE A 308 6.90 19.35 13.85
N GLN A 309 7.14 20.22 12.86
CA GLN A 309 8.32 21.11 12.81
C GLN A 309 8.55 21.90 14.09
N ARG A 310 7.49 22.38 14.75
CA ARG A 310 7.59 23.21 15.96
C ARG A 310 8.15 22.46 17.16
N TYR A 311 8.25 21.14 17.08
CA TYR A 311 8.67 20.25 18.15
C TYR A 311 10.00 19.55 17.89
N ILE A 312 10.52 19.64 16.66
CA ILE A 312 11.76 18.97 16.26
C ILE A 312 12.93 19.96 16.45
N PRO A 313 13.99 19.64 17.22
CA PRO A 313 15.11 20.54 17.43
C PRO A 313 15.79 20.93 16.11
N LEU A 314 15.84 22.22 15.78
CA LEU A 314 16.43 22.74 14.53
C LEU A 314 17.91 22.34 14.32
N ALA A 315 18.64 22.01 15.39
CA ALA A 315 20.06 21.69 15.35
C ALA A 315 20.38 20.30 14.75
N THR A 316 19.43 19.35 14.77
CA THR A 316 19.63 17.99 14.22
C THR A 316 19.17 17.86 12.77
N VAL A 317 18.58 18.91 12.18
CA VAL A 317 17.85 18.79 10.93
C VAL A 317 18.41 19.73 9.86
N ASN A 318 18.89 19.14 8.76
CA ASN A 318 19.24 19.88 7.54
C ASN A 318 17.97 20.30 6.76
N VAL A 319 16.92 20.71 7.49
CA VAL A 319 15.63 21.20 6.99
C VAL A 319 15.74 22.73 6.92
N ARG A 320 15.97 23.25 5.72
CA ARG A 320 15.76 24.67 5.44
C ARG A 320 14.27 24.85 5.10
N GLY A 321 13.46 25.27 6.07
CA GLY A 321 12.04 25.60 5.86
C GLY A 321 11.06 24.44 6.13
N MET A 322 10.04 24.28 5.29
CA MET A 322 8.89 23.38 5.52
C MET A 322 9.15 21.89 5.26
N PHE A 323 10.32 21.51 4.71
CA PHE A 323 10.66 20.12 4.37
C PHE A 323 12.16 19.89 4.17
N HIS A 324 12.58 18.62 4.13
CA HIS A 324 13.97 18.23 3.88
C HIS A 324 14.31 18.33 2.38
N ARG A 325 14.88 19.46 1.96
CA ARG A 325 15.14 19.76 0.54
C ARG A 325 15.88 18.64 -0.22
N LYS A 326 17.01 18.14 0.30
CA LYS A 326 17.79 17.09 -0.37
C LYS A 326 16.97 15.82 -0.63
N LYS A 327 16.20 15.36 0.37
CA LYS A 327 15.31 14.20 0.25
C LYS A 327 14.18 14.45 -0.76
N ALA A 328 13.66 15.67 -0.84
CA ALA A 328 12.71 16.04 -1.87
C ALA A 328 13.33 16.01 -3.28
N GLU A 329 14.55 16.50 -3.46
CA GLU A 329 15.27 16.42 -4.74
C GLU A 329 15.57 14.96 -5.13
N GLU A 330 16.00 14.12 -4.20
CA GLU A 330 16.22 12.67 -4.40
C GLU A 330 14.91 11.98 -4.84
N TRP A 331 13.81 12.23 -4.12
CA TRP A 331 12.51 11.67 -4.45
C TRP A 331 12.01 12.15 -5.82
N LEU A 332 12.09 13.46 -6.12
CA LEU A 332 11.69 14.01 -7.42
C LEU A 332 12.51 13.40 -8.57
N THR A 333 13.82 13.25 -8.39
CA THR A 333 14.70 12.63 -9.40
C THR A 333 14.33 11.15 -9.64
N HIS A 334 14.00 10.42 -8.56
CA HIS A 334 13.51 9.06 -8.67
C HIS A 334 12.16 8.99 -9.41
N GLN A 335 11.20 9.85 -9.06
CA GLN A 335 9.89 9.92 -9.74
C GLN A 335 10.01 10.27 -11.22
N ALA A 336 10.93 11.19 -11.60
CA ALA A 336 11.21 11.47 -13.00
C ALA A 336 11.73 10.24 -13.76
N THR A 337 12.55 9.42 -13.11
CA THR A 337 13.05 8.16 -13.69
C THR A 337 11.91 7.16 -13.87
N VAL A 338 11.08 6.97 -12.85
CA VAL A 338 9.90 6.09 -12.92
C VAL A 338 8.94 6.55 -14.02
N ALA A 339 8.61 7.85 -14.09
CA ALA A 339 7.71 8.40 -15.10
C ALA A 339 8.19 8.13 -16.53
N LYS A 340 9.50 8.30 -16.79
CA LYS A 340 10.10 7.98 -18.08
C LYS A 340 10.05 6.49 -18.38
N GLN A 341 10.37 5.65 -17.42
CA GLN A 341 10.42 4.20 -17.61
C GLN A 341 9.03 3.60 -17.83
N VAL A 342 8.02 4.00 -17.07
CA VAL A 342 6.64 3.47 -17.20
C VAL A 342 6.11 3.57 -18.63
N MET A 343 6.44 4.64 -19.36
CA MET A 343 6.02 4.81 -20.75
C MET A 343 6.67 3.82 -21.72
N HIS A 344 7.83 3.25 -21.38
CA HIS A 344 8.48 2.15 -22.12
C HIS A 344 7.89 0.78 -21.76
N GLY A 345 7.03 0.73 -20.73
CA GLY A 345 6.33 -0.45 -20.28
C GLY A 345 6.51 -0.67 -18.78
N LEU A 346 5.46 -1.12 -18.09
CA LEU A 346 5.50 -1.32 -16.64
C LEU A 346 6.61 -2.31 -16.20
N HIS A 347 6.90 -3.30 -17.04
CA HIS A 347 7.98 -4.27 -16.84
C HIS A 347 9.38 -3.63 -16.72
N THR A 348 9.62 -2.47 -17.34
CA THR A 348 10.93 -1.79 -17.25
C THR A 348 11.16 -1.21 -15.86
N VAL A 349 10.09 -0.96 -15.11
CA VAL A 349 10.16 -0.53 -13.71
C VAL A 349 10.08 -1.75 -12.81
N THR A 350 9.05 -2.59 -12.96
CA THR A 350 8.76 -3.67 -12.00
C THR A 350 9.65 -4.90 -12.14
N GLY A 351 10.25 -5.12 -13.31
CA GLY A 351 10.95 -6.35 -13.63
C GLY A 351 10.04 -7.57 -13.81
N LEU A 352 8.71 -7.41 -13.76
CA LEU A 352 7.74 -8.48 -13.98
C LEU A 352 7.50 -8.67 -15.49
N GLY A 353 7.50 -9.92 -15.97
CA GLY A 353 7.47 -10.28 -17.40
C GLY A 353 6.32 -9.70 -18.24
N GLY A 354 6.52 -9.67 -19.56
CA GLY A 354 5.84 -8.84 -20.58
C GLY A 354 4.33 -8.98 -20.83
N GLY A 355 3.55 -9.59 -19.93
CA GLY A 355 2.09 -9.74 -20.10
C GLY A 355 1.24 -8.62 -19.46
N GLY A 356 1.78 -7.88 -18.49
CA GLY A 356 1.03 -6.92 -17.67
C GLY A 356 1.38 -5.46 -17.98
N GLY A 357 0.93 -4.95 -19.12
CA GLY A 357 1.10 -3.53 -19.47
C GLY A 357 0.32 -2.58 -18.56
N LEU A 358 0.73 -1.30 -18.53
CA LEU A 358 0.05 -0.21 -17.81
C LEU A 358 -1.46 -0.16 -18.13
N ILE A 359 -1.83 -0.56 -19.36
CA ILE A 359 -3.21 -0.65 -19.84
C ILE A 359 -4.16 -1.43 -18.91
N GLN A 360 -3.73 -2.51 -18.27
CA GLN A 360 -4.58 -3.33 -17.40
C GLN A 360 -4.59 -2.83 -15.94
N ARG A 361 -4.15 -1.59 -15.70
CA ARG A 361 -3.96 -1.02 -14.35
C ARG A 361 -4.64 0.33 -14.22
N PRO A 362 -5.98 0.39 -14.37
CA PRO A 362 -6.74 1.64 -14.32
C PRO A 362 -6.63 2.41 -12.99
N PHE A 363 -6.27 1.73 -11.90
CA PHE A 363 -6.06 2.37 -10.60
C PHE A 363 -4.80 3.26 -10.54
N PHE A 364 -3.81 3.08 -11.43
CA PHE A 364 -2.61 3.94 -11.43
C PHE A 364 -2.89 5.38 -11.82
N VAL A 365 -4.04 5.68 -12.46
CA VAL A 365 -4.46 7.05 -12.78
C VAL A 365 -4.40 7.94 -11.54
N PHE A 366 -5.00 7.49 -10.43
CA PHE A 366 -5.04 8.27 -9.19
C PHE A 366 -3.70 8.32 -8.48
N TRP A 367 -2.90 7.26 -8.61
CA TRP A 367 -1.53 7.25 -8.10
C TRP A 367 -0.69 8.34 -8.78
N PHE A 368 -0.64 8.39 -10.12
CA PHE A 368 0.09 9.43 -10.86
C PHE A 368 -0.41 10.84 -10.53
N MET A 369 -1.73 11.03 -10.45
CA MET A 369 -2.34 12.31 -10.06
C MET A 369 -1.89 12.76 -8.66
N SER A 370 -1.74 11.83 -7.71
CA SER A 370 -1.23 12.15 -6.36
C SER A 370 0.24 12.60 -6.40
N GLN A 371 1.06 11.99 -7.25
CA GLN A 371 2.47 12.38 -7.41
C GLN A 371 2.62 13.79 -8.00
N ILE A 372 1.82 14.14 -9.03
CA ILE A 372 1.79 15.50 -9.57
C ILE A 372 1.41 16.50 -8.47
N THR A 373 0.37 16.20 -7.69
CA THR A 373 -0.11 17.10 -6.63
C THR A 373 0.97 17.36 -5.57
N ARG A 374 1.73 16.32 -5.18
CA ARG A 374 2.87 16.46 -4.26
C ARG A 374 4.02 17.25 -4.86
N ALA A 375 4.39 16.97 -6.12
CA ALA A 375 5.43 17.71 -6.81
C ALA A 375 5.08 19.21 -6.91
N LEU A 376 3.85 19.54 -7.29
CA LEU A 376 3.37 20.92 -7.33
C LEU A 376 3.32 21.57 -5.94
N SER A 377 3.01 20.81 -4.90
CA SER A 377 3.07 21.29 -3.51
C SER A 377 4.50 21.64 -3.10
N LEU A 378 5.49 20.80 -3.42
CA LEU A 378 6.91 21.10 -3.18
C LEU A 378 7.36 22.36 -3.93
N TRP A 379 6.97 22.49 -5.21
CA TRP A 379 7.23 23.70 -5.99
C TRP A 379 6.54 24.94 -5.43
N SER A 380 5.35 24.79 -4.85
CA SER A 380 4.65 25.90 -4.20
C SER A 380 5.41 26.41 -2.97
N CYS A 381 6.02 25.51 -2.20
CA CYS A 381 6.84 25.84 -1.05
C CYS A 381 8.22 26.38 -1.45
N ASP A 382 8.82 25.87 -2.52
CA ASP A 382 10.16 26.27 -2.97
C ASP A 382 10.25 26.35 -4.51
N LYS A 383 10.22 27.60 -5.01
CA LYS A 383 10.26 27.94 -6.45
C LYS A 383 11.62 27.70 -7.12
N SER A 384 12.61 27.20 -6.41
CA SER A 384 13.87 26.76 -7.02
C SER A 384 13.88 25.27 -7.37
N LEU A 385 12.91 24.47 -6.89
CA LEU A 385 12.77 23.04 -7.20
C LEU A 385 12.18 22.80 -8.60
N ARG A 386 12.86 23.27 -9.65
CA ARG A 386 12.38 23.16 -11.05
C ARG A 386 12.13 21.72 -11.49
N VAL A 387 12.89 20.77 -10.93
CA VAL A 387 12.69 19.32 -11.14
C VAL A 387 11.27 18.85 -10.80
N ALA A 388 10.56 19.53 -9.90
CA ALA A 388 9.15 19.23 -9.60
C ALA A 388 8.22 19.48 -10.80
N LEU A 389 8.49 20.51 -11.60
CA LEU A 389 7.73 20.80 -12.82
C LEU A 389 8.06 19.77 -13.92
N ASP A 390 9.31 19.36 -14.03
CA ASP A 390 9.74 18.33 -14.99
C ASP A 390 9.08 16.98 -14.69
N VAL A 391 9.05 16.59 -13.40
CA VAL A 391 8.32 15.39 -12.94
C VAL A 391 6.84 15.50 -13.26
N SER A 392 6.22 16.63 -12.94
CA SER A 392 4.79 16.85 -13.20
C SER A 392 4.48 16.69 -14.69
N ARG A 393 5.31 17.28 -15.57
CA ARG A 393 5.18 17.15 -17.02
C ARG A 393 5.38 15.72 -17.50
N ALA A 394 6.36 15.01 -16.97
CA ALA A 394 6.63 13.61 -17.35
C ALA A 394 5.47 12.68 -16.95
N LEU A 395 4.80 12.95 -15.83
CA LEU A 395 3.67 12.18 -15.34
C LEU A 395 2.34 12.46 -16.08
N LEU A 396 2.25 13.54 -16.87
CA LEU A 396 1.05 13.78 -17.69
C LEU A 396 0.87 12.71 -18.77
N ALA A 397 1.95 12.29 -19.42
CA ALA A 397 1.90 11.28 -20.47
C ALA A 397 1.22 9.96 -20.04
N PRO A 398 1.60 9.31 -18.92
CA PRO A 398 0.90 8.10 -18.47
C PRO A 398 -0.54 8.38 -17.99
N ILE A 399 -0.85 9.57 -17.47
CA ILE A 399 -2.22 9.96 -17.11
C ILE A 399 -3.08 10.09 -18.37
N ASP A 400 -2.62 10.80 -19.40
CA ASP A 400 -3.34 11.00 -20.64
C ASP A 400 -3.57 9.66 -21.35
N TYR A 401 -2.53 8.82 -21.41
CA TYR A 401 -2.63 7.46 -21.94
C TYR A 401 -3.69 6.62 -21.21
N LEU A 402 -3.65 6.58 -19.88
CA LEU A 402 -4.62 5.81 -19.09
C LEU A 402 -6.03 6.39 -19.14
N THR A 403 -6.17 7.71 -19.14
CA THR A 403 -7.49 8.38 -19.17
C THR A 403 -8.16 8.21 -20.53
N ALA A 404 -7.38 8.18 -21.62
CA ALA A 404 -7.88 7.84 -22.95
C ALA A 404 -8.37 6.39 -23.02
N LEU A 405 -7.69 5.45 -22.36
CA LEU A 405 -8.08 4.04 -22.31
C LEU A 405 -9.21 3.73 -21.33
N TRP A 406 -9.36 4.54 -20.28
CA TRP A 406 -10.29 4.35 -19.17
C TRP A 406 -11.06 5.65 -18.90
N PRO A 407 -12.03 5.99 -19.75
CA PRO A 407 -12.78 7.23 -19.58
C PRO A 407 -13.59 7.19 -18.28
N CYS A 408 -13.32 8.15 -17.41
CA CYS A 408 -13.95 8.35 -16.10
C CYS A 408 -14.57 9.75 -16.03
N PRO A 409 -15.82 9.95 -16.52
CA PRO A 409 -16.44 11.27 -16.68
C PRO A 409 -16.61 12.04 -15.36
N GLY A 410 -16.76 11.33 -14.23
CA GLY A 410 -17.04 11.91 -12.91
C GLY A 410 -16.02 12.94 -12.40
N LYS A 411 -14.81 13.03 -12.99
CA LYS A 411 -13.77 14.01 -12.59
C LYS A 411 -13.39 15.03 -13.66
N LEU A 412 -13.82 14.88 -14.91
CA LEU A 412 -13.59 15.93 -15.92
C LEU A 412 -14.38 17.21 -15.58
N ARG A 413 -15.53 17.09 -14.89
CA ARG A 413 -16.32 18.24 -14.41
C ARG A 413 -15.74 18.96 -13.19
N SER A 414 -14.84 18.34 -12.41
CA SER A 414 -14.21 19.03 -11.26
C SER A 414 -12.96 19.82 -11.65
N ARG A 415 -12.43 19.63 -12.87
CA ARG A 415 -11.35 20.47 -13.41
C ARG A 415 -11.84 21.89 -13.74
N ASP A 416 -13.12 22.06 -14.06
CA ASP A 416 -13.69 23.37 -14.41
C ASP A 416 -14.06 24.25 -13.18
N VAL A 417 -13.86 23.75 -11.95
CA VAL A 417 -14.22 24.46 -10.70
C VAL A 417 -12.99 24.92 -9.90
N GLN A 418 -11.76 24.64 -10.36
CA GLN A 418 -10.53 25.05 -9.69
C GLN A 418 -9.44 25.56 -10.66
N ALA A 419 -9.85 26.31 -11.69
CA ALA A 419 -8.95 27.17 -12.46
C ALA A 419 -9.08 28.61 -11.99
#